data_AF-A0A9N9F8H7-F1
#
_entry.id   AF-A0A9N9F8H7-F1
#
_cell.length_a   1.000
_cell.length_b   1.000
_cell.length_c   1.000
_cell.angle_alpha   90.00
_cell.angle_beta   90.00
_cell.angle_gamma   90.00
#
_symmetry.space_group_name_H-M   'P 1'
#
loop_
_entity.id
_entity.type
_entity.pdbx_description
1 polymer ?
#
loop_
_entity_poly.entity_id
_entity_poly.type
_entity_poly.pdbx_seq_one_letter_code
_entity_poly.pdbx_strand_id
1 'polypeptide(L)'
;MSVEQDDIVIKNEESQEQDTSLILDNQYVFIQLPSGNIKVVKLQKDTTVPLGKFGTFHSNDIIGRPFGHSYEIYDRDKVKVIKNVAFHEIDETSANNKEILDDPSKQKLSYQEIEKLKKQGLEGQDIIKKMVESHSAFDQKTEYSKAKYIKRKEAKFSRVFTPVRPTLYSVWEYFFSKNPGKIRDMRIDTLSQILTLVNVRADTKLLVVDDTQGLVITGVMERLGGYGTILGIHDGENHNYDIVRFMNFSKNVNDSLKTLSWQQVFKEEAQASFNYQDESTLSEKDLKYYLRRKATYERIRAAREILWKGGFDGLIIASQYQPESILEALIPYLSGSRSIIIYHINKEMLINACVYMRISKRFLNPQITESWLRPYQVLPGRTHPSMSTSGGGGYLLHATHIIIDDSLPNPIPSYMKQKEQKGTLEKVNQSCDDNTITLTDQNSMNIDENNVKILNQNDTTEANLNINGEEELHQLDNKKIKLD
;
A
#
# COMPACT_ATOMS: atom_id res chain seq x y z
N MET A 1 47.69 24.98 -26.84
CA MET A 1 47.18 24.57 -25.52
C MET A 1 45.91 23.79 -25.75
N SER A 2 46.08 22.48 -25.96
CA SER A 2 45.04 21.47 -26.07
C SER A 2 44.48 21.19 -24.68
N VAL A 3 43.17 21.35 -24.52
CA VAL A 3 42.45 20.97 -23.30
C VAL A 3 42.16 19.49 -23.41
N GLU A 4 42.82 18.69 -22.58
CA GLU A 4 42.58 17.24 -22.47
C GLU A 4 41.16 17.00 -21.94
N GLN A 5 40.43 16.13 -22.64
CA GLN A 5 39.20 15.51 -22.17
C GLN A 5 39.60 14.43 -21.16
N ASP A 6 39.33 14.68 -19.89
CA ASP A 6 39.46 13.68 -18.84
C ASP A 6 38.43 12.57 -19.06
N ASP A 7 38.89 11.45 -19.61
CA ASP A 7 38.19 10.18 -19.61
C ASP A 7 38.01 9.72 -18.15
N ILE A 8 36.77 9.74 -17.67
CA ILE A 8 36.39 9.15 -16.39
C ILE A 8 36.55 7.64 -16.51
N VAL A 9 37.70 7.14 -16.06
CA VAL A 9 37.98 5.72 -15.87
C VAL A 9 37.03 5.19 -14.80
N ILE A 10 35.96 4.52 -15.23
CA ILE A 10 35.10 3.72 -14.35
C ILE A 10 35.95 2.54 -13.87
N LYS A 11 36.52 2.66 -12.67
CA LYS A 11 37.16 1.55 -11.98
C LYS A 11 36.09 0.49 -11.68
N ASN A 12 36.37 -0.75 -12.09
CA ASN A 12 35.63 -1.94 -11.69
C ASN A 12 35.83 -2.19 -10.19
N GLU A 13 35.08 -1.46 -9.36
CA GLU A 13 34.75 -1.90 -8.01
C GLU A 13 33.47 -2.72 -8.11
N GLU A 14 33.39 -3.84 -7.37
CA GLU A 14 32.18 -4.66 -7.26
C GLU A 14 30.97 -3.74 -7.09
N SER A 15 30.13 -3.69 -8.13
CA SER A 15 29.13 -2.65 -8.31
C SER A 15 28.27 -2.54 -7.08
N GLN A 16 28.52 -1.52 -6.26
CA GLN A 16 27.50 -1.00 -5.37
C GLN A 16 26.36 -0.61 -6.31
N GLU A 17 25.33 -1.46 -6.38
CA GLU A 17 24.08 -1.19 -7.10
C GLU A 17 23.42 -0.01 -6.39
N GLN A 18 23.93 1.19 -6.69
CA GLN A 18 23.44 2.44 -6.15
C GLN A 18 22.05 2.70 -6.72
N ASP A 19 21.18 3.20 -5.86
CA ASP A 19 19.86 3.65 -6.26
C ASP A 19 20.00 4.92 -7.13
N THR A 20 20.09 4.74 -8.45
CA THR A 20 20.34 5.85 -9.38
C THR A 20 19.04 6.38 -9.99
N SER A 21 19.04 7.66 -10.32
CA SER A 21 17.95 8.29 -11.08
C SER A 21 18.02 7.98 -12.59
N LEU A 22 18.98 7.16 -13.02
CA LEU A 22 19.29 6.86 -14.41
C LEU A 22 18.74 5.49 -14.80
N ILE A 23 18.37 5.36 -16.07
CA ILE A 23 17.94 4.11 -16.66
C ILE A 23 19.19 3.25 -16.91
N LEU A 24 19.30 2.10 -16.24
CA LEU A 24 20.43 1.19 -16.43
C LEU A 24 20.07 0.01 -17.34
N ASP A 25 21.10 -0.68 -17.80
CA ASP A 25 20.97 -1.93 -18.54
C ASP A 25 20.47 -3.07 -17.65
N ASN A 26 19.83 -4.07 -18.26
CA ASN A 26 19.30 -5.28 -17.62
C ASN A 26 18.25 -5.02 -16.52
N GLN A 27 17.65 -3.84 -16.48
CA GLN A 27 16.60 -3.45 -15.53
C GLN A 27 15.20 -3.54 -16.13
N TYR A 28 14.21 -3.85 -15.28
CA TYR A 28 12.81 -3.64 -15.61
C TYR A 28 12.48 -2.16 -15.61
N VAL A 29 11.82 -1.67 -16.65
CA VAL A 29 11.38 -0.29 -16.80
C VAL A 29 9.91 -0.27 -17.18
N PHE A 30 9.18 0.67 -16.58
CA PHE A 30 7.76 0.88 -16.84
C PHE A 30 7.67 1.97 -17.90
N ILE A 31 7.06 1.68 -19.04
CA ILE A 31 6.91 2.62 -20.15
C ILE A 31 5.46 3.09 -20.17
N GLN A 32 5.24 4.34 -19.82
CA GLN A 32 3.94 4.99 -19.94
C GLN A 32 3.72 5.43 -21.38
N LEU A 33 2.59 5.01 -21.94
CA LEU A 33 2.16 5.36 -23.30
C LEU A 33 1.25 6.59 -23.28
N PRO A 34 1.01 7.25 -24.43
CA PRO A 34 0.20 8.47 -24.50
C PRO A 34 -1.26 8.25 -24.08
N SER A 35 -1.73 7.00 -24.11
CA SER A 35 -3.05 6.64 -23.61
C SER A 35 -3.14 6.53 -22.08
N GLY A 36 -2.02 6.70 -21.36
CA GLY A 36 -1.89 6.44 -19.92
C GLY A 36 -1.57 4.99 -19.57
N ASN A 37 -1.67 4.06 -20.53
CA ASN A 37 -1.39 2.65 -20.28
C ASN A 37 0.11 2.42 -20.07
N ILE A 38 0.43 1.52 -19.15
CA ILE A 38 1.80 1.18 -18.81
C ILE A 38 2.19 -0.17 -19.42
N LYS A 39 3.36 -0.24 -20.03
CA LYS A 39 4.01 -1.47 -20.48
C LYS A 39 5.27 -1.73 -19.67
N VAL A 40 5.49 -2.96 -19.23
CA VAL A 40 6.72 -3.34 -18.53
C VAL A 40 7.66 -3.97 -19.55
N VAL A 41 8.91 -3.50 -19.58
CA VAL A 41 9.96 -4.01 -20.48
C VAL A 41 11.21 -4.25 -19.65
N LYS A 42 11.86 -5.40 -19.84
CA LYS A 42 13.22 -5.62 -19.37
C LYS A 42 14.18 -5.07 -20.41
N LEU A 43 14.88 -3.98 -20.10
CA LEU A 43 15.83 -3.37 -21.03
C LEU A 43 17.10 -4.21 -21.11
N GLN A 44 17.61 -4.36 -22.33
CA GLN A 44 18.89 -4.98 -22.62
C GLN A 44 19.62 -4.09 -23.63
N LYS A 45 20.90 -3.81 -23.42
CA LYS A 45 21.73 -3.10 -24.40
C LYS A 45 21.67 -3.74 -25.78
N ASP A 46 21.81 -2.91 -26.80
CA ASP A 46 21.87 -3.33 -28.20
C ASP A 46 20.61 -4.08 -28.69
N THR A 47 19.46 -3.84 -28.06
CA THR A 47 18.18 -4.43 -28.46
C THR A 47 17.19 -3.39 -28.95
N THR A 48 16.17 -3.83 -29.68
CA THR A 48 15.04 -2.99 -30.10
C THR A 48 13.82 -3.29 -29.24
N VAL A 49 13.16 -2.25 -28.74
CA VAL A 49 12.01 -2.35 -27.85
C VAL A 49 10.73 -2.04 -28.61
N PRO A 50 9.83 -3.04 -28.80
CA PRO A 50 8.59 -2.82 -29.51
C PRO A 50 7.47 -2.27 -28.61
N LEU A 51 6.91 -1.13 -28.99
CA LEU A 51 5.75 -0.52 -28.32
C LEU A 51 4.42 -0.79 -29.05
N GLY A 52 4.41 -1.66 -30.06
CA GLY A 52 3.22 -2.02 -30.86
C GLY A 52 2.89 -0.91 -31.85
N LYS A 53 1.63 -0.43 -31.86
CA LYS A 53 1.18 0.62 -32.80
C LYS A 53 1.91 1.98 -32.68
N PHE A 54 2.64 2.17 -31.59
CA PHE A 54 3.41 3.40 -31.31
C PHE A 54 4.81 3.37 -31.92
N GLY A 55 5.26 2.22 -32.44
CA GLY A 55 6.55 2.02 -33.07
C GLY A 55 7.53 1.21 -32.22
N THR A 56 8.80 1.28 -32.59
CA THR A 56 9.93 0.60 -31.94
C THR A 56 11.03 1.61 -31.68
N PHE A 57 11.87 1.40 -30.68
CA PHE A 57 13.06 2.25 -30.46
C PHE A 57 14.27 1.41 -30.04
N HIS A 58 15.47 1.97 -30.13
CA HIS A 58 16.69 1.28 -29.70
C HIS A 58 16.95 1.49 -28.21
N SER A 59 17.24 0.43 -27.44
CA SER A 59 17.38 0.53 -25.97
C SER A 59 18.49 1.50 -25.56
N ASN A 60 19.58 1.54 -26.33
CA ASN A 60 20.72 2.44 -26.10
C ASN A 60 20.31 3.93 -26.13
N ASP A 61 19.21 4.28 -26.79
CA ASP A 61 18.76 5.68 -26.86
C ASP A 61 18.26 6.22 -25.52
N ILE A 62 17.85 5.35 -24.58
CA ILE A 62 17.36 5.75 -23.26
C ILE A 62 18.25 5.29 -22.10
N ILE A 63 19.10 4.28 -22.30
CA ILE A 63 20.05 3.83 -21.27
C ILE A 63 21.04 4.97 -20.95
N GLY A 64 21.31 5.18 -19.66
CA GLY A 64 22.13 6.27 -19.14
C GLY A 64 21.40 7.60 -19.02
N ARG A 65 20.15 7.70 -19.44
CA ARG A 65 19.32 8.92 -19.29
C ARG A 65 18.46 8.85 -18.03
N PRO A 66 18.05 10.00 -17.46
CA PRO A 66 17.17 10.00 -16.29
C PRO A 66 15.75 9.53 -16.62
N PHE A 67 15.09 8.94 -15.63
CA PHE A 67 13.65 8.63 -15.69
C PHE A 67 12.79 9.90 -15.79
N GLY A 68 11.56 9.75 -16.31
CA GLY A 68 10.55 10.82 -16.35
C GLY A 68 10.57 11.72 -17.59
N HIS A 69 11.63 11.69 -18.39
CA HIS A 69 11.62 12.36 -19.70
C HIS A 69 10.71 11.64 -20.68
N SER A 70 9.98 12.43 -21.48
CA SER A 70 9.16 11.91 -22.56
C SER A 70 9.96 11.90 -23.87
N TYR A 71 9.76 10.87 -24.67
CA TYR A 71 10.53 10.59 -25.87
C TYR A 71 9.58 10.38 -27.04
N GLU A 72 9.87 10.97 -28.21
CA GLU A 72 9.13 10.73 -29.45
C GLU A 72 9.92 9.82 -30.39
N ILE A 73 9.25 8.80 -30.92
CA ILE A 73 9.81 7.93 -31.96
C ILE A 73 9.54 8.54 -33.34
N TYR A 74 10.62 8.85 -34.07
CA TYR A 74 10.61 9.36 -35.45
C TYR A 74 11.48 8.46 -36.35
N ASP A 75 11.47 8.67 -37.67
CA ASP A 75 12.31 7.92 -38.64
C ASP A 75 12.34 6.39 -38.40
N ARG A 76 11.17 5.81 -38.11
CA ARG A 76 10.94 4.40 -37.72
C ARG A 76 11.41 4.05 -36.30
N ASP A 77 12.68 4.25 -35.95
CA ASP A 77 13.30 3.77 -34.72
C ASP A 77 14.12 4.79 -33.91
N LYS A 78 14.34 5.99 -34.45
CA LYS A 78 15.08 7.05 -33.76
C LYS A 78 14.24 7.74 -32.71
N VAL A 79 14.89 8.25 -31.67
CA VAL A 79 14.22 8.87 -30.53
C VAL A 79 14.74 10.28 -30.26
N LYS A 80 13.81 11.23 -30.06
CA LYS A 80 14.13 12.59 -29.59
C LYS A 80 13.44 12.88 -28.26
N VAL A 81 14.11 13.62 -27.38
CA VAL A 81 13.53 14.08 -26.10
C VAL A 81 12.51 15.19 -26.38
N ILE A 82 11.33 15.09 -25.77
CA ILE A 82 10.30 16.12 -25.83
C ILE A 82 10.31 16.91 -24.52
N LYS A 83 10.25 18.23 -24.65
CA LYS A 83 10.01 19.11 -23.49
C LYS A 83 8.54 19.01 -23.09
N ASN A 84 8.30 18.73 -21.81
CA ASN A 84 6.95 18.81 -21.27
C ASN A 84 6.46 20.26 -21.41
N VAL A 85 5.39 20.46 -22.18
CA VAL A 85 4.79 21.77 -22.37
C VAL A 85 3.85 22.03 -21.19
N ALA A 86 3.93 23.20 -20.58
CA ALA A 86 3.04 23.60 -19.50
C ALA A 86 1.57 23.59 -19.98
N PHE A 87 0.65 23.31 -19.06
CA PHE A 87 -0.78 23.45 -19.34
C PHE A 87 -1.07 24.91 -19.68
N HIS A 88 -1.63 25.13 -20.86
CA HIS A 88 -2.08 26.46 -21.25
C HIS A 88 -3.42 26.73 -20.56
N GLU A 89 -3.60 27.93 -20.01
CA GLU A 89 -4.93 28.40 -19.65
C GLU A 89 -5.77 28.41 -20.92
N ILE A 90 -6.98 27.86 -20.79
CA ILE A 90 -7.93 27.79 -21.88
C ILE A 90 -8.99 28.83 -21.56
N ASP A 91 -9.00 29.90 -22.35
CA ASP A 91 -10.03 30.93 -22.23
C ASP A 91 -11.37 30.40 -22.76
N GLU A 92 -12.44 30.61 -22.00
CA GLU A 92 -13.78 30.27 -22.46
C GLU A 92 -14.23 31.25 -23.54
N THR A 93 -14.70 30.70 -24.65
CA THR A 93 -15.34 31.45 -25.74
C THR A 93 -16.85 31.32 -25.66
N SER A 94 -17.59 32.19 -26.36
CA SER A 94 -19.07 32.13 -26.47
C SER A 94 -19.58 30.94 -27.31
N ALA A 95 -18.71 30.02 -27.70
CA ALA A 95 -19.06 28.85 -28.50
C ALA A 95 -20.00 27.91 -27.72
N ASN A 96 -20.97 27.31 -28.40
CA ASN A 96 -21.86 26.31 -27.82
C ASN A 96 -22.11 25.18 -28.82
N ASN A 97 -22.72 24.09 -28.35
CA ASN A 97 -22.97 22.90 -29.16
C ASN A 97 -24.37 22.87 -29.80
N LYS A 98 -25.14 23.98 -29.79
CA LYS A 98 -26.53 24.01 -30.26
C LYS A 98 -26.69 23.58 -31.72
N GLU A 99 -25.76 24.02 -32.57
CA GLU A 99 -25.78 23.75 -34.03
C GLU A 99 -24.91 22.53 -34.41
N ILE A 100 -24.32 21.82 -33.43
CA ILE A 100 -23.44 20.67 -33.70
C ILE A 100 -24.28 19.39 -33.86
N LEU A 101 -24.48 18.98 -35.11
CA LEU A 101 -25.06 17.66 -35.43
C LEU A 101 -24.01 16.53 -35.36
N ASP A 102 -24.40 15.33 -34.91
CA ASP A 102 -23.49 14.18 -34.92
C ASP A 102 -23.46 13.54 -36.31
N ASP A 103 -22.40 13.83 -37.07
CA ASP A 103 -22.21 13.33 -38.43
C ASP A 103 -20.78 12.79 -38.60
N PRO A 104 -20.62 11.48 -38.89
CA PRO A 104 -19.33 10.87 -39.18
C PRO A 104 -18.56 11.53 -40.33
N SER A 105 -19.26 12.17 -41.28
CA SER A 105 -18.66 12.83 -42.45
C SER A 105 -17.81 14.06 -42.10
N LYS A 106 -17.94 14.57 -40.86
CA LYS A 106 -17.21 15.75 -40.37
C LYS A 106 -15.70 15.56 -40.32
N GLN A 107 -15.23 14.32 -40.19
CA GLN A 107 -13.80 14.01 -40.31
C GLN A 107 -13.50 13.50 -41.72
N LYS A 108 -12.91 14.38 -42.54
CA LYS A 108 -12.57 14.07 -43.94
C LYS A 108 -11.37 13.14 -44.08
N LEU A 109 -10.46 13.13 -43.11
CA LEU A 109 -9.24 12.32 -43.17
C LEU A 109 -9.52 10.88 -42.73
N SER A 110 -9.36 9.94 -43.65
CA SER A 110 -9.57 8.51 -43.42
C SER A 110 -8.42 7.88 -42.62
N TYR A 111 -8.69 6.71 -42.02
CA TYR A 111 -7.68 5.95 -41.30
C TYR A 111 -6.51 5.51 -42.20
N GLN A 112 -6.78 5.13 -43.45
CA GLN A 112 -5.76 4.70 -44.40
C GLN A 112 -4.82 5.85 -44.80
N GLU A 113 -5.36 7.07 -44.94
CA GLU A 113 -4.54 8.27 -45.20
C GLU A 113 -3.66 8.60 -44.01
N ILE A 114 -4.17 8.45 -42.77
CA ILE A 114 -3.36 8.63 -41.56
C ILE A 114 -2.20 7.62 -41.51
N GLU A 115 -2.43 6.36 -41.87
CA GLU A 115 -1.35 5.38 -41.96
C GLU A 115 -0.33 5.72 -43.04
N LYS A 116 -0.76 6.26 -44.19
CA LYS A 116 0.16 6.76 -45.22
C LYS A 116 1.01 7.91 -44.70
N LEU A 117 0.42 8.88 -44.00
CA LEU A 117 1.15 10.00 -43.39
C LEU A 117 2.18 9.51 -42.35
N LYS A 118 1.83 8.50 -41.56
CA LYS A 118 2.77 7.85 -40.63
C LYS A 118 3.92 7.16 -41.36
N LYS A 119 3.64 6.44 -42.46
CA LYS A 119 4.67 5.78 -43.28
C LYS A 119 5.59 6.78 -43.99
N GLN A 120 5.08 7.96 -44.33
CA GLN A 120 5.85 9.09 -44.86
C GLN A 120 6.72 9.78 -43.81
N GLY A 121 6.63 9.38 -42.53
CA GLY A 121 7.47 9.91 -41.46
C GLY A 121 6.99 11.24 -40.88
N LEU A 122 5.75 11.67 -41.15
CA LEU A 122 5.22 12.89 -40.51
C LEU A 122 5.17 12.73 -38.99
N GLU A 123 5.52 13.81 -38.29
CA GLU A 123 5.50 13.87 -36.83
C GLU A 123 4.08 13.73 -36.27
N GLY A 124 3.96 13.22 -35.03
CA GLY A 124 2.66 13.00 -34.41
C GLY A 124 1.84 14.29 -34.29
N GLN A 125 2.51 15.40 -33.98
CA GLN A 125 1.89 16.71 -33.88
C GLN A 125 1.34 17.21 -35.23
N ASP A 126 2.06 17.00 -36.33
CA ASP A 126 1.62 17.47 -37.64
C ASP A 126 0.46 16.65 -38.19
N ILE A 127 0.42 15.35 -37.87
CA ILE A 127 -0.77 14.51 -38.15
C ILE A 127 -1.99 15.06 -37.40
N ILE A 128 -1.82 15.49 -36.15
CA ILE A 128 -2.92 16.04 -35.35
C ILE A 128 -3.37 17.40 -35.92
N LYS A 129 -2.45 18.28 -36.30
CA LYS A 129 -2.77 19.56 -36.98
C LYS A 129 -3.59 19.34 -38.24
N LYS A 130 -3.11 18.47 -39.15
CA LYS A 130 -3.86 18.10 -40.37
C LYS A 130 -5.25 17.53 -40.06
N MET A 131 -5.38 16.77 -38.98
CA MET A 131 -6.65 16.18 -38.57
C MET A 131 -7.63 17.19 -37.99
N VAL A 132 -7.12 18.26 -37.38
CA VAL A 132 -7.90 19.42 -36.92
C VAL A 132 -8.34 20.25 -38.12
N GLU A 133 -7.42 20.56 -39.05
CA GLU A 133 -7.72 21.29 -40.30
C GLU A 133 -8.73 20.56 -41.19
N SER A 134 -8.69 19.22 -41.23
CA SER A 134 -9.64 18.42 -42.01
C SER A 134 -11.02 18.26 -41.37
N HIS A 135 -11.20 18.72 -40.13
CA HIS A 135 -12.45 18.54 -39.39
C HIS A 135 -13.37 19.75 -39.58
N SER A 136 -14.46 19.57 -40.36
CA SER A 136 -15.33 20.67 -40.83
C SER A 136 -16.01 21.49 -39.73
N ALA A 137 -16.29 20.88 -38.57
CA ALA A 137 -16.96 21.54 -37.45
C ALA A 137 -16.06 21.66 -36.21
N PHE A 138 -14.75 21.80 -36.40
CA PHE A 138 -13.83 21.92 -35.26
C PHE A 138 -13.96 23.28 -34.58
N ASP A 139 -14.12 24.34 -35.37
CA ASP A 139 -14.21 25.72 -34.88
C ASP A 139 -15.48 25.99 -34.08
N GLN A 140 -16.56 25.25 -34.36
CA GLN A 140 -17.83 25.34 -33.63
C GLN A 140 -17.75 24.76 -32.20
N LYS A 141 -16.69 23.99 -31.88
CA LYS A 141 -16.54 23.36 -30.57
C LYS A 141 -16.09 24.40 -29.54
N THR A 142 -16.51 24.20 -28.29
CA THR A 142 -15.93 24.91 -27.14
C THR A 142 -14.44 24.61 -27.01
N GLU A 143 -13.67 25.51 -26.41
CA GLU A 143 -12.23 25.32 -26.26
C GLU A 143 -11.88 24.08 -25.42
N TYR A 144 -12.67 23.76 -24.39
CA TYR A 144 -12.53 22.50 -23.66
C TYR A 144 -12.78 21.26 -24.53
N SER A 145 -13.76 21.33 -25.45
CA SER A 145 -14.06 20.26 -26.38
C SER A 145 -12.95 20.09 -27.43
N LYS A 146 -12.34 21.19 -27.89
CA LYS A 146 -11.15 21.18 -28.76
C LYS A 146 -9.98 20.52 -28.05
N ALA A 147 -9.67 20.93 -26.81
CA ALA A 147 -8.60 20.33 -26.01
C ALA A 147 -8.84 18.83 -25.73
N LYS A 148 -10.07 18.43 -25.37
CA LYS A 148 -10.44 17.01 -25.18
C LYS A 148 -10.29 16.21 -26.48
N TYR A 149 -10.64 16.82 -27.62
CA TYR A 149 -10.46 16.20 -28.93
C TYR A 149 -8.97 15.97 -29.21
N ILE A 150 -8.13 17.00 -29.07
CA ILE A 150 -6.68 16.93 -29.30
C ILE A 150 -6.04 15.86 -28.40
N LYS A 151 -6.28 15.89 -27.09
CA LYS A 151 -5.75 14.90 -26.14
C LYS A 151 -6.11 13.45 -26.52
N ARG A 152 -7.33 13.23 -27.02
CA ARG A 152 -7.76 11.91 -27.52
C ARG A 152 -7.03 11.50 -28.80
N LYS A 153 -6.70 12.46 -29.68
CA LYS A 153 -5.91 12.19 -30.89
C LYS A 153 -4.45 11.92 -30.56
N GLU A 154 -3.86 12.68 -29.64
CA GLU A 154 -2.52 12.43 -29.08
C GLU A 154 -2.42 11.01 -28.52
N ALA A 155 -3.36 10.61 -27.64
CA ALA A 155 -3.40 9.26 -27.08
C ALA A 155 -3.41 8.13 -28.13
N LYS A 156 -3.94 8.39 -29.33
CA LYS A 156 -4.08 7.41 -30.41
C LYS A 156 -2.94 7.44 -31.43
N PHE A 157 -2.41 8.62 -31.72
CA PHE A 157 -1.53 8.85 -32.87
C PHE A 157 -0.14 9.32 -32.50
N SER A 158 0.04 9.92 -31.32
CA SER A 158 1.34 10.33 -30.82
C SER A 158 2.22 9.11 -30.59
N ARG A 159 3.47 9.14 -31.07
CA ARG A 159 4.47 8.09 -30.89
C ARG A 159 5.38 8.40 -29.70
N VAL A 160 4.78 8.96 -28.66
CA VAL A 160 5.48 9.41 -27.46
C VAL A 160 5.45 8.31 -26.41
N PHE A 161 6.50 8.19 -25.61
CA PHE A 161 6.51 7.32 -24.45
C PHE A 161 7.37 7.93 -23.34
N THR A 162 7.10 7.55 -22.10
CA THR A 162 7.80 8.07 -20.92
C THR A 162 8.28 6.89 -20.08
N PRO A 163 9.60 6.68 -19.94
CA PRO A 163 10.16 5.75 -18.97
C PRO A 163 9.88 6.23 -17.55
N VAL A 164 9.11 5.42 -16.82
CA VAL A 164 8.76 5.57 -15.42
C VAL A 164 9.65 4.64 -14.60
N ARG A 165 10.20 5.20 -13.52
CA ARG A 165 11.02 4.47 -12.57
C ARG A 165 10.19 3.44 -11.82
N PRO A 166 10.66 2.19 -11.66
CA PRO A 166 10.03 1.23 -10.76
C PRO A 166 10.15 1.71 -9.32
N THR A 167 9.01 2.04 -8.73
CA THR A 167 8.79 2.38 -7.32
C THR A 167 7.61 1.55 -6.83
N LEU A 168 7.41 1.41 -5.51
CA LEU A 168 6.23 0.74 -4.98
C LEU A 168 4.94 1.27 -5.62
N TYR A 169 4.85 2.59 -5.79
CA TYR A 169 3.69 3.23 -6.42
C TYR A 169 3.50 2.81 -7.88
N SER A 170 4.54 2.93 -8.73
CA SER A 170 4.40 2.63 -10.16
C SER A 170 4.16 1.15 -10.43
N VAL A 171 4.78 0.28 -9.63
CA VAL A 171 4.58 -1.17 -9.70
C VAL A 171 3.16 -1.50 -9.25
N TRP A 172 2.73 -0.95 -8.10
CA TRP A 172 1.35 -1.09 -7.65
C TRP A 172 0.35 -0.61 -8.70
N GLU A 173 0.55 0.57 -9.29
CA GLU A 173 -0.35 1.17 -10.29
C GLU A 173 -0.53 0.24 -11.50
N TYR A 174 0.55 -0.40 -11.95
CA TYR A 174 0.49 -1.39 -13.02
C TYR A 174 -0.34 -2.62 -12.65
N PHE A 175 -0.11 -3.22 -11.48
CA PHE A 175 -0.82 -4.41 -11.04
C PHE A 175 -2.28 -4.12 -10.70
N PHE A 176 -2.55 -3.01 -10.03
CA PHE A 176 -3.91 -2.56 -9.69
C PHE A 176 -4.73 -2.24 -10.93
N SER A 177 -4.13 -1.61 -11.95
CA SER A 177 -4.84 -1.30 -13.19
C SER A 177 -5.08 -2.53 -14.07
N LYS A 178 -4.14 -3.48 -14.07
CA LYS A 178 -4.18 -4.64 -14.98
C LYS A 178 -4.90 -5.85 -14.39
N ASN A 179 -4.61 -6.20 -13.15
CA ASN A 179 -5.13 -7.39 -12.47
C ASN A 179 -5.23 -7.15 -10.94
N PRO A 180 -6.17 -6.32 -10.47
CA PRO A 180 -6.25 -5.95 -9.05
C PRO A 180 -6.52 -7.16 -8.14
N GLY A 181 -7.28 -8.16 -8.60
CA GLY A 181 -7.53 -9.39 -7.83
C GLY A 181 -6.26 -10.18 -7.45
N LYS A 182 -5.16 -10.06 -8.21
CA LYS A 182 -3.88 -10.71 -7.88
C LYS A 182 -3.20 -10.09 -6.65
N ILE A 183 -3.44 -8.80 -6.43
CA ILE A 183 -2.98 -8.09 -5.23
C ILE A 183 -4.12 -7.94 -4.21
N ARG A 184 -5.13 -8.82 -4.30
CA ARG A 184 -6.31 -8.85 -3.42
C ARG A 184 -7.04 -7.50 -3.34
N ASP A 185 -7.07 -6.77 -4.46
CA ASP A 185 -7.67 -5.44 -4.60
C ASP A 185 -7.13 -4.40 -3.61
N MET A 186 -5.92 -4.62 -3.09
CA MET A 186 -5.27 -3.72 -2.14
C MET A 186 -4.92 -2.40 -2.82
N ARG A 187 -5.49 -1.31 -2.30
CA ARG A 187 -5.21 0.05 -2.80
C ARG A 187 -3.94 0.62 -2.14
N ILE A 188 -3.31 1.58 -2.79
CA ILE A 188 -2.03 2.17 -2.35
C ILE A 188 -2.12 2.88 -0.99
N ASP A 189 -3.23 3.54 -0.69
CA ASP A 189 -3.51 4.15 0.60
C ASP A 189 -3.59 3.08 1.69
N THR A 190 -4.29 1.97 1.45
CA THR A 190 -4.32 0.83 2.37
C THR A 190 -2.93 0.27 2.59
N LEU A 191 -2.15 0.03 1.53
CA LEU A 191 -0.77 -0.44 1.62
C LEU A 191 0.11 0.53 2.42
N SER A 192 -0.06 1.84 2.21
CA SER A 192 0.68 2.86 2.95
C SER A 192 0.36 2.84 4.45
N GLN A 193 -0.90 2.60 4.81
CA GLN A 193 -1.32 2.44 6.21
C GLN A 193 -0.75 1.17 6.82
N ILE A 194 -0.70 0.05 6.07
CA ILE A 194 -0.06 -1.19 6.53
C ILE A 194 1.40 -0.93 6.92
N LEU A 195 2.17 -0.32 6.01
CA LEU A 195 3.59 -0.05 6.25
C LEU A 195 3.80 0.94 7.41
N THR A 196 2.87 1.88 7.59
CA THR A 196 2.94 2.89 8.65
C THR A 196 2.58 2.34 10.02
N LEU A 197 1.44 1.65 10.19
CA LEU A 197 0.99 1.23 11.53
C LEU A 197 1.84 0.06 12.07
N VAL A 198 2.49 -0.74 11.21
CA VAL A 198 3.49 -1.74 11.62
C VAL A 198 4.83 -1.09 11.98
N ASN A 199 5.01 0.19 11.63
CA ASN A 199 6.24 0.95 11.84
C ASN A 199 7.44 0.32 11.11
N VAL A 200 7.23 0.02 9.82
CA VAL A 200 8.24 -0.54 8.93
C VAL A 200 9.36 0.48 8.70
N ARG A 201 10.57 0.12 9.14
CA ARG A 201 11.78 0.95 9.05
C ARG A 201 13.03 0.07 8.99
N ALA A 202 14.17 0.68 8.67
CA ALA A 202 15.48 0.03 8.72
C ALA A 202 15.73 -0.66 10.08
N ASP A 203 16.47 -1.76 10.03
CA ASP A 203 16.87 -2.62 11.16
C ASP A 203 15.73 -3.35 11.88
N THR A 204 14.51 -3.33 11.32
CA THR A 204 13.40 -4.11 11.86
C THR A 204 13.42 -5.56 11.38
N LYS A 205 13.01 -6.48 12.26
CA LYS A 205 12.80 -7.89 11.93
C LYS A 205 11.30 -8.17 11.80
N LEU A 206 10.79 -8.31 10.59
CA LEU A 206 9.34 -8.41 10.32
C LEU A 206 8.91 -9.80 9.89
N LEU A 207 7.75 -10.23 10.39
CA LEU A 207 7.07 -11.46 9.99
C LEU A 207 5.91 -11.10 9.06
N VAL A 208 5.87 -11.67 7.86
CA VAL A 208 4.91 -11.27 6.83
C VAL A 208 4.27 -12.51 6.21
N VAL A 209 2.95 -12.63 6.29
CA VAL A 209 2.17 -13.62 5.53
C VAL A 209 1.57 -12.89 4.33
N ASP A 210 1.95 -13.28 3.11
CA ASP A 210 1.62 -12.51 1.90
C ASP A 210 1.09 -13.38 0.76
N ASP A 211 -0.20 -13.22 0.43
CA ASP A 211 -0.88 -13.78 -0.74
C ASP A 211 -1.23 -12.71 -1.80
N THR A 212 -0.54 -11.57 -1.79
CA THR A 212 -0.72 -10.41 -2.70
C THR A 212 0.32 -10.38 -3.83
N GLN A 213 0.76 -11.56 -4.28
CA GLN A 213 1.88 -11.72 -5.22
C GLN A 213 3.21 -11.06 -4.79
N GLY A 214 3.38 -10.85 -3.48
CA GLY A 214 4.55 -10.18 -2.92
C GLY A 214 4.44 -8.65 -2.91
N LEU A 215 3.26 -8.05 -3.09
CA LEU A 215 3.10 -6.59 -3.03
C LEU A 215 3.45 -6.04 -1.64
N VAL A 216 2.97 -6.70 -0.58
CA VAL A 216 3.26 -6.31 0.80
C VAL A 216 4.74 -6.54 1.11
N ILE A 217 5.28 -7.71 0.76
CA ILE A 217 6.72 -8.02 0.87
C ILE A 217 7.56 -6.95 0.17
N THR A 218 7.17 -6.56 -1.05
CA THR A 218 7.87 -5.54 -1.83
C THR A 218 7.87 -4.18 -1.12
N GLY A 219 6.73 -3.75 -0.58
CA GLY A 219 6.65 -2.51 0.18
C GLY A 219 7.52 -2.52 1.44
N VAL A 220 7.61 -3.67 2.11
CA VAL A 220 8.51 -3.85 3.26
C VAL A 220 9.97 -3.78 2.82
N MET A 221 10.36 -4.51 1.77
CA MET A 221 11.72 -4.51 1.22
C MET A 221 12.19 -3.10 0.84
N GLU A 222 11.35 -2.33 0.15
CA GLU A 222 11.67 -0.94 -0.24
C GLU A 222 11.91 -0.05 0.99
N ARG A 223 11.09 -0.18 2.04
CA ARG A 223 11.21 0.64 3.26
C ARG A 223 12.36 0.25 4.16
N LEU A 224 12.76 -1.03 4.18
CA LEU A 224 13.93 -1.51 4.91
C LEU A 224 15.25 -1.13 4.22
N GLY A 225 15.25 -1.07 2.88
CA GLY A 225 16.44 -0.72 2.11
C GLY A 225 17.62 -1.69 2.30
N GLY A 226 17.34 -2.94 2.68
CA GLY A 226 18.35 -3.97 2.96
C GLY A 226 18.84 -4.00 4.42
N TYR A 227 18.38 -3.08 5.27
CA TYR A 227 18.70 -3.05 6.69
C TYR A 227 17.58 -3.71 7.48
N GLY A 228 17.81 -4.90 8.03
CA GLY A 228 16.81 -5.68 8.78
C GLY A 228 16.60 -7.07 8.20
N THR A 229 15.49 -7.71 8.56
CA THR A 229 15.17 -9.05 8.07
C THR A 229 13.68 -9.22 7.90
N ILE A 230 13.27 -9.74 6.75
CA ILE A 230 11.88 -10.06 6.44
C ILE A 230 11.78 -11.58 6.40
N LEU A 231 10.87 -12.15 7.18
CA LEU A 231 10.48 -13.55 7.05
C LEU A 231 9.10 -13.63 6.39
N GLY A 232 9.09 -13.92 5.10
CA GLY A 232 7.89 -14.15 4.31
C GLY A 232 7.38 -15.58 4.46
N ILE A 233 6.15 -15.74 4.94
CA ILE A 233 5.44 -17.01 4.97
C ILE A 233 4.50 -17.05 3.77
N HIS A 234 4.52 -18.18 3.05
CA HIS A 234 3.71 -18.39 1.87
C HIS A 234 3.07 -19.78 1.85
N ASP A 235 2.05 -19.93 1.02
CA ASP A 235 1.51 -21.23 0.67
C ASP A 235 2.36 -21.93 -0.42
N GLY A 236 2.25 -23.26 -0.49
CA GLY A 236 2.94 -24.10 -1.46
C GLY A 236 4.45 -24.26 -1.23
N GLU A 237 5.10 -25.02 -2.11
CA GLU A 237 6.55 -25.30 -2.01
C GLU A 237 7.40 -24.06 -2.31
N ASN A 238 6.93 -23.19 -3.20
CA ASN A 238 7.64 -21.98 -3.65
C ASN A 238 6.75 -20.76 -3.46
N HIS A 239 7.36 -19.65 -3.03
CA HIS A 239 6.65 -18.39 -2.88
C HIS A 239 6.23 -17.81 -4.24
N ASN A 240 5.09 -17.12 -4.25
CA ASN A 240 4.62 -16.36 -5.42
C ASN A 240 4.87 -14.87 -5.22
N TYR A 241 6.13 -14.45 -5.09
CA TYR A 241 6.51 -13.03 -4.91
C TYR A 241 7.01 -12.43 -6.22
N ASP A 242 6.24 -12.60 -7.30
CA ASP A 242 6.60 -12.14 -8.64
C ASP A 242 6.82 -10.62 -8.72
N ILE A 243 6.11 -9.84 -7.88
CA ILE A 243 6.17 -8.38 -7.87
C ILE A 243 7.58 -7.86 -7.56
N VAL A 244 8.31 -8.55 -6.66
CA VAL A 244 9.67 -8.19 -6.23
C VAL A 244 10.63 -8.04 -7.42
N ARG A 245 10.43 -8.86 -8.47
CA ARG A 245 11.29 -8.86 -9.66
C ARG A 245 11.26 -7.54 -10.43
N PHE A 246 10.17 -6.79 -10.36
CA PHE A 246 10.00 -5.54 -11.11
C PHE A 246 10.64 -4.33 -10.45
N MET A 247 11.06 -4.45 -9.19
CA MET A 247 11.62 -3.34 -8.42
C MET A 247 13.09 -3.07 -8.72
N ASN A 248 13.80 -4.01 -9.37
CA ASN A 248 15.25 -3.95 -9.56
C ASN A 248 16.01 -3.74 -8.24
N PHE A 249 15.55 -4.38 -7.16
CA PHE A 249 16.23 -4.31 -5.87
C PHE A 249 17.66 -4.83 -5.98
N SER A 250 18.57 -4.17 -5.26
CA SER A 250 19.96 -4.61 -5.19
C SER A 250 20.09 -5.95 -4.49
N LYS A 251 21.23 -6.62 -4.66
CA LYS A 251 21.51 -7.88 -3.96
C LYS A 251 21.32 -7.75 -2.43
N ASN A 252 21.79 -6.66 -1.84
CA ASN A 252 21.65 -6.42 -0.39
C ASN A 252 20.17 -6.39 0.05
N VAL A 253 19.31 -5.71 -0.71
CA VAL A 253 17.87 -5.66 -0.42
C VAL A 253 17.23 -7.04 -0.60
N ASN A 254 17.59 -7.78 -1.66
CA ASN A 254 17.08 -9.13 -1.88
C ASN A 254 17.52 -10.12 -0.78
N ASP A 255 18.75 -10.00 -0.28
CA ASP A 255 19.29 -10.87 0.76
C ASP A 255 18.57 -10.69 2.11
N SER A 256 17.92 -9.54 2.34
CA SER A 256 17.10 -9.28 3.53
C SER A 256 15.82 -10.14 3.61
N LEU A 257 15.33 -10.65 2.48
CA LEU A 257 14.14 -11.49 2.41
C LEU A 257 14.49 -12.98 2.62
N LYS A 258 13.90 -13.58 3.64
CA LYS A 258 13.89 -15.02 3.89
C LYS A 258 12.47 -15.54 3.73
N THR A 259 12.31 -16.77 3.23
CA THR A 259 10.99 -17.35 2.98
C THR A 259 10.84 -18.73 3.60
N LEU A 260 9.64 -19.03 4.07
CA LEU A 260 9.22 -20.34 4.54
C LEU A 260 7.82 -20.67 4.03
N SER A 261 7.58 -21.94 3.69
CA SER A 261 6.22 -22.42 3.47
C SER A 261 5.51 -22.68 4.80
N TRP A 262 4.18 -22.70 4.80
CA TRP A 262 3.38 -23.03 6.00
C TRP A 262 3.76 -24.38 6.63
N GLN A 263 4.04 -25.41 5.83
CA GLN A 263 4.54 -26.70 6.31
C GLN A 263 5.81 -26.51 7.17
N GLN A 264 6.70 -25.64 6.71
CA GLN A 264 7.99 -25.41 7.35
C GLN A 264 7.95 -24.58 8.63
N VAL A 265 6.79 -24.04 9.02
CA VAL A 265 6.60 -23.24 10.24
C VAL A 265 6.48 -24.14 11.47
N PHE A 266 5.82 -25.30 11.34
CA PHE A 266 5.49 -26.18 12.46
C PHE A 266 6.71 -27.00 12.92
N LYS A 267 6.96 -27.03 14.24
CA LYS A 267 8.10 -27.74 14.85
C LYS A 267 7.98 -29.27 14.78
N GLU A 268 6.74 -29.75 14.76
CA GLU A 268 6.39 -31.18 14.77
C GLU A 268 6.72 -31.87 13.44
N GLU A 269 6.84 -31.11 12.36
CA GLU A 269 7.39 -31.61 11.10
C GLU A 269 8.90 -31.81 11.24
N ALA A 270 9.28 -33.00 11.74
CA ALA A 270 10.66 -33.47 11.80
C ALA A 270 11.24 -33.51 10.38
N GLN A 271 11.98 -32.46 10.02
CA GLN A 271 12.72 -32.46 8.77
C GLN A 271 13.86 -33.46 8.89
N ALA A 272 13.91 -34.44 7.97
CA ALA A 272 15.00 -35.39 7.91
C ALA A 272 16.35 -34.64 7.87
N SER A 273 17.30 -35.10 8.68
CA SER A 273 18.67 -34.57 8.67
C SER A 273 19.24 -34.65 7.27
N PHE A 274 19.88 -33.58 6.81
CA PHE A 274 20.55 -33.60 5.51
C PHE A 274 21.75 -34.54 5.56
N ASN A 275 21.83 -35.45 4.58
CA ASN A 275 22.96 -36.37 4.47
C ASN A 275 24.14 -35.63 3.82
N TYR A 276 25.11 -35.23 4.62
CA TYR A 276 26.33 -34.60 4.14
C TYR A 276 27.24 -35.65 3.48
N GLN A 277 27.68 -35.37 2.25
CA GLN A 277 28.56 -36.23 1.47
C GLN A 277 29.87 -35.48 1.23
N ASP A 278 30.96 -36.22 1.03
CA ASP A 278 32.24 -35.63 0.67
C ASP A 278 32.20 -35.15 -0.78
N GLU A 279 32.33 -33.83 -0.97
CA GLU A 279 32.27 -33.14 -2.25
C GLU A 279 33.33 -33.64 -3.24
N SER A 280 34.46 -34.15 -2.74
CA SER A 280 35.55 -34.68 -3.57
C SER A 280 35.25 -36.03 -4.23
N THR A 281 34.27 -36.77 -3.71
CA THR A 281 33.93 -38.13 -4.17
C THR A 281 32.87 -38.16 -5.27
N LEU A 282 32.25 -37.01 -5.56
CA LEU A 282 31.11 -36.89 -6.46
C LEU A 282 31.56 -36.55 -7.89
N SER A 283 30.84 -37.09 -8.88
CA SER A 283 30.99 -36.65 -10.27
C SER A 283 30.59 -35.18 -10.42
N GLU A 284 31.07 -34.47 -11.44
CA GLU A 284 30.74 -33.04 -11.64
C GLU A 284 29.22 -32.77 -11.68
N LYS A 285 28.46 -33.69 -12.29
CA LYS A 285 27.00 -33.59 -12.39
C LYS A 285 26.34 -33.81 -11.04
N ASP A 286 26.78 -34.82 -10.29
CA ASP A 286 26.24 -35.15 -8.97
C ASP A 286 26.61 -34.10 -7.93
N LEU A 287 27.82 -33.54 -8.02
CA LEU A 287 28.29 -32.43 -7.20
C LEU A 287 27.40 -31.20 -7.39
N LYS A 288 27.09 -30.81 -8.63
CA LYS A 288 26.18 -29.68 -8.91
C LYS A 288 24.78 -29.90 -8.31
N TYR A 289 24.25 -31.11 -8.40
CA TYR A 289 22.95 -31.46 -7.81
C TYR A 289 23.00 -31.46 -6.27
N TYR A 290 24.06 -32.03 -5.69
CA TYR A 290 24.31 -32.05 -4.26
C TYR A 290 24.42 -30.64 -3.68
N LEU A 291 25.24 -29.77 -4.27
CA LEU A 291 25.41 -28.38 -3.84
C LEU A 291 24.11 -27.58 -3.90
N ARG A 292 23.30 -27.77 -4.95
CA ARG A 292 21.97 -27.12 -5.04
C ARG A 292 21.03 -27.57 -3.92
N ARG A 293 21.03 -28.87 -3.60
CA ARG A 293 20.22 -29.42 -2.50
C ARG A 293 20.71 -28.95 -1.13
N LYS A 294 22.04 -28.96 -0.91
CA LYS A 294 22.69 -28.47 0.31
C LYS A 294 22.34 -27.00 0.55
N ALA A 295 22.52 -26.14 -0.45
CA ALA A 295 22.18 -24.72 -0.35
C ALA A 295 20.69 -24.49 -0.06
N THR A 296 19.79 -25.28 -0.67
CA THR A 296 18.35 -25.20 -0.39
C THR A 296 18.03 -25.61 1.04
N TYR A 297 18.63 -26.70 1.53
CA TYR A 297 18.46 -27.18 2.89
C TYR A 297 18.98 -26.17 3.93
N GLU A 298 20.19 -25.65 3.73
CA GLU A 298 20.81 -24.65 4.62
C GLU A 298 19.99 -23.35 4.65
N ARG A 299 19.48 -22.89 3.50
CA ARG A 299 18.59 -21.72 3.41
C ARG A 299 17.31 -21.90 4.24
N ILE A 300 16.64 -23.04 4.11
CA ILE A 300 15.40 -23.35 4.85
C ILE A 300 15.71 -23.47 6.35
N ARG A 301 16.79 -24.19 6.71
CA ARG A 301 17.23 -24.34 8.09
C ARG A 301 17.50 -22.98 8.74
N ALA A 302 18.27 -22.11 8.08
CA ALA A 302 18.56 -20.78 8.58
C ALA A 302 17.28 -19.93 8.76
N ALA A 303 16.35 -19.99 7.80
CA ALA A 303 15.07 -19.29 7.91
C ALA A 303 14.20 -19.80 9.08
N ARG A 304 14.19 -21.12 9.34
CA ARG A 304 13.51 -21.70 10.50
C ARG A 304 14.17 -21.30 11.82
N GLU A 305 15.50 -21.31 11.89
CA GLU A 305 16.23 -20.83 13.06
C GLU A 305 15.88 -19.36 13.37
N ILE A 306 15.74 -18.52 12.34
CA ILE A 306 15.27 -17.13 12.48
C ILE A 306 13.85 -17.07 13.05
N LEU A 307 12.93 -17.91 12.56
CA LEU A 307 11.55 -18.00 13.06
C LEU A 307 11.52 -18.41 14.53
N TRP A 308 12.13 -19.57 14.85
CA TRP A 308 12.05 -20.20 16.16
C TRP A 308 12.80 -19.44 17.25
N LYS A 309 13.83 -18.67 16.89
CA LYS A 309 14.46 -17.71 17.80
C LYS A 309 13.49 -16.59 18.22
N GLY A 310 12.45 -16.33 17.43
CA GLY A 310 11.47 -15.27 17.70
C GLY A 310 12.11 -13.88 17.65
N GLY A 311 11.55 -12.95 18.43
CA GLY A 311 12.05 -11.58 18.51
C GLY A 311 11.66 -10.72 17.32
N PHE A 312 10.52 -10.99 16.69
CA PHE A 312 10.02 -10.16 15.59
C PHE A 312 9.46 -8.83 16.12
N ASP A 313 9.60 -7.79 15.31
CA ASP A 313 9.22 -6.41 15.60
C ASP A 313 7.84 -6.02 15.11
N GLY A 314 7.21 -6.89 14.32
CA GLY A 314 5.89 -6.66 13.75
C GLY A 314 5.40 -7.87 12.97
N LEU A 315 4.08 -7.98 12.85
CA LEU A 315 3.41 -9.01 12.07
C LEU A 315 2.46 -8.37 11.07
N ILE A 316 2.63 -8.71 9.79
CA ILE A 316 1.73 -8.30 8.71
C ILE A 316 1.08 -9.54 8.12
N ILE A 317 -0.25 -9.53 8.02
CA ILE A 317 -1.02 -10.64 7.43
C ILE A 317 -1.86 -10.08 6.29
N ALA A 318 -1.59 -10.51 5.07
CA ALA A 318 -2.37 -10.22 3.88
C ALA A 318 -2.66 -11.53 3.13
N SER A 319 -3.52 -12.35 3.73
CA SER A 319 -3.78 -13.72 3.29
C SER A 319 -5.26 -13.98 3.00
N GLN A 320 -5.55 -15.11 2.35
CA GLN A 320 -6.90 -15.64 2.19
C GLN A 320 -7.37 -16.52 3.35
N TYR A 321 -6.47 -16.96 4.24
CA TYR A 321 -6.84 -17.81 5.37
C TYR A 321 -7.52 -17.04 6.50
N GLN A 322 -8.13 -17.79 7.41
CA GLN A 322 -8.69 -17.25 8.65
C GLN A 322 -7.58 -16.62 9.50
N PRO A 323 -7.70 -15.31 9.85
CA PRO A 323 -6.66 -14.62 10.60
C PRO A 323 -6.36 -15.23 11.98
N GLU A 324 -7.37 -15.83 12.62
CA GLU A 324 -7.28 -16.43 13.95
C GLU A 324 -6.24 -17.56 13.98
N SER A 325 -6.30 -18.48 13.03
CA SER A 325 -5.36 -19.60 12.92
C SER A 325 -3.92 -19.12 12.68
N ILE A 326 -3.76 -18.07 11.87
CA ILE A 326 -2.45 -17.45 11.61
C ILE A 326 -1.90 -16.82 12.89
N LEU A 327 -2.74 -16.11 13.65
CA LEU A 327 -2.33 -15.50 14.92
C LEU A 327 -1.90 -16.57 15.93
N GLU A 328 -2.64 -17.66 16.08
CA GLU A 328 -2.28 -18.75 16.99
C GLU A 328 -0.91 -19.34 16.67
N ALA A 329 -0.60 -19.53 15.38
CA ALA A 329 0.68 -20.07 14.94
C ALA A 329 1.85 -19.10 15.12
N LEU A 330 1.64 -17.80 14.89
CA LEU A 330 2.73 -16.83 14.74
C LEU A 330 2.97 -15.92 15.95
N ILE A 331 1.97 -15.71 16.81
CA ILE A 331 2.09 -14.86 18.00
C ILE A 331 3.24 -15.26 18.94
N PRO A 332 3.53 -16.57 19.18
CA PRO A 332 4.66 -16.95 20.04
C PRO A 332 6.03 -16.42 19.61
N TYR A 333 6.19 -16.01 18.34
CA TYR A 333 7.46 -15.50 17.81
C TYR A 333 7.55 -13.95 17.85
N LEU A 334 6.43 -13.27 18.09
CA LEU A 334 6.36 -11.81 18.10
C LEU A 334 6.76 -11.25 19.47
N SER A 335 7.55 -10.17 19.47
CA SER A 335 7.95 -9.51 20.73
C SER A 335 6.77 -8.73 21.34
N GLY A 336 6.83 -8.49 22.65
CA GLY A 336 5.88 -7.60 23.33
C GLY A 336 6.00 -6.15 22.85
N SER A 337 4.91 -5.40 22.95
CA SER A 337 4.78 -4.02 22.49
C SER A 337 5.06 -3.86 20.98
N ARG A 338 4.71 -4.86 20.17
CA ARG A 338 4.86 -4.81 18.70
C ARG A 338 3.52 -4.79 18.00
N SER A 339 3.48 -4.10 16.87
CA SER A 339 2.26 -3.91 16.08
C SER A 339 1.93 -5.15 15.25
N ILE A 340 0.63 -5.44 15.16
CA ILE A 340 0.06 -6.46 14.29
C ILE A 340 -0.89 -5.75 13.35
N ILE A 341 -0.79 -6.04 12.05
CA ILE A 341 -1.78 -5.62 11.06
C ILE A 341 -2.26 -6.82 10.26
N ILE A 342 -3.58 -6.87 10.08
CA ILE A 342 -4.26 -7.86 9.25
C ILE A 342 -5.05 -7.12 8.20
N TYR A 343 -4.72 -7.37 6.94
CA TYR A 343 -5.45 -6.90 5.79
C TYR A 343 -6.43 -7.97 5.31
N HIS A 344 -7.66 -7.56 5.03
CA HIS A 344 -8.60 -8.38 4.28
C HIS A 344 -9.53 -7.52 3.43
N ILE A 345 -9.91 -8.00 2.25
CA ILE A 345 -10.80 -7.28 1.33
C ILE A 345 -12.21 -7.09 1.92
N ASN A 346 -12.68 -8.10 2.67
CA ASN A 346 -13.99 -8.11 3.34
C ASN A 346 -13.86 -7.84 4.83
N LYS A 347 -14.70 -6.95 5.36
CA LYS A 347 -14.72 -6.54 6.77
C LYS A 347 -15.14 -7.69 7.69
N GLU A 348 -16.03 -8.54 7.25
CA GLU A 348 -16.65 -9.63 8.02
C GLU A 348 -15.61 -10.61 8.55
N MET A 349 -14.56 -10.90 7.77
CA MET A 349 -13.45 -11.75 8.22
C MET A 349 -12.65 -11.10 9.35
N LEU A 350 -12.51 -9.78 9.36
CA LEU A 350 -11.79 -9.05 10.40
C LEU A 350 -12.62 -8.87 11.68
N ILE A 351 -13.95 -8.92 11.59
CA ILE A 351 -14.83 -8.81 12.77
C ILE A 351 -14.57 -9.99 13.71
N ASN A 352 -14.53 -11.21 13.18
CA ASN A 352 -14.27 -12.41 13.97
C ASN A 352 -12.88 -12.35 14.62
N ALA A 353 -11.85 -11.98 13.86
CA ALA A 353 -10.50 -11.80 14.37
C ALA A 353 -10.41 -10.69 15.43
N CYS A 354 -11.16 -9.60 15.27
CA CYS A 354 -11.22 -8.52 16.25
C CYS A 354 -11.88 -8.98 17.56
N VAL A 355 -12.95 -9.76 17.49
CA VAL A 355 -13.58 -10.38 18.67
C VAL A 355 -12.61 -11.34 19.35
N TYR A 356 -11.94 -12.21 18.58
CA TYR A 356 -10.89 -13.10 19.09
C TYR A 356 -9.79 -12.31 19.81
N MET A 357 -9.30 -11.22 19.21
CA MET A 357 -8.28 -10.36 19.83
C MET A 357 -8.77 -9.67 21.10
N ARG A 358 -10.06 -9.31 21.21
CA ARG A 358 -10.63 -8.68 22.41
C ARG A 358 -10.82 -9.66 23.56
N ILE A 359 -11.19 -10.90 23.24
CA ILE A 359 -11.35 -11.98 24.23
C ILE A 359 -9.97 -12.42 24.73
N SER A 360 -9.00 -12.52 23.81
CA SER A 360 -7.63 -12.83 24.15
C SER A 360 -7.00 -11.68 24.92
N LYS A 361 -6.34 -11.99 26.03
CA LYS A 361 -5.63 -10.99 26.83
C LYS A 361 -4.29 -10.55 26.18
N ARG A 362 -3.89 -11.15 25.05
CA ARG A 362 -2.57 -10.93 24.41
C ARG A 362 -2.51 -9.70 23.51
N PHE A 363 -3.64 -9.02 23.30
CA PHE A 363 -3.75 -7.92 22.36
C PHE A 363 -4.33 -6.67 23.02
N LEU A 364 -3.76 -5.52 22.67
CA LEU A 364 -4.19 -4.21 23.13
C LEU A 364 -4.78 -3.42 21.96
N ASN A 365 -5.91 -2.78 22.21
CA ASN A 365 -6.59 -1.87 21.28
C ASN A 365 -6.81 -2.43 19.85
N PRO A 366 -7.49 -3.58 19.68
CA PRO A 366 -7.85 -4.09 18.36
C PRO A 366 -8.87 -3.17 17.68
N GLN A 367 -8.51 -2.58 16.54
CA GLN A 367 -9.32 -1.62 15.78
C GLN A 367 -9.41 -2.01 14.32
N ILE A 368 -10.62 -1.94 13.76
CA ILE A 368 -10.87 -2.12 12.33
C ILE A 368 -10.99 -0.74 11.68
N THR A 369 -10.18 -0.47 10.66
CA THR A 369 -10.17 0.79 9.90
C THR A 369 -10.29 0.54 8.40
N GLU A 370 -10.77 1.54 7.67
CA GLU A 370 -10.82 1.58 6.21
C GLU A 370 -10.37 2.96 5.75
N SER A 371 -9.71 3.05 4.59
CA SER A 371 -9.34 4.31 3.97
C SER A 371 -10.07 4.53 2.63
N TRP A 372 -10.41 5.79 2.37
CA TRP A 372 -11.01 6.20 1.11
C TRP A 372 -10.06 7.13 0.35
N LEU A 373 -9.83 6.81 -0.92
CA LEU A 373 -9.00 7.60 -1.83
C LEU A 373 -9.86 8.14 -2.97
N ARG A 374 -9.81 9.46 -3.18
CA ARG A 374 -10.54 10.11 -4.28
C ARG A 374 -9.59 10.93 -5.15
N PRO A 375 -9.28 10.49 -6.38
CA PRO A 375 -8.45 11.26 -7.30
C PRO A 375 -9.23 12.47 -7.86
N TYR A 376 -8.52 13.57 -8.10
CA TYR A 376 -9.06 14.80 -8.68
C TYR A 376 -8.42 15.09 -10.04
N GLN A 377 -9.24 15.50 -11.00
CA GLN A 377 -8.76 16.22 -12.16
C GLN A 377 -8.52 17.67 -11.74
N VAL A 378 -7.32 18.18 -11.95
CA VAL A 378 -6.94 19.57 -11.67
C VAL A 378 -6.50 20.21 -12.98
N LEU A 379 -7.40 20.95 -13.60
CA LEU A 379 -7.18 21.71 -14.82
C LEU A 379 -7.90 23.05 -14.71
N PRO A 380 -7.37 24.14 -15.29
CA PRO A 380 -8.07 25.42 -15.33
C PRO A 380 -9.50 25.25 -15.88
N GLY A 381 -10.49 25.78 -15.14
CA GLY A 381 -11.91 25.71 -15.46
C GLY A 381 -12.56 24.31 -15.45
N ARG A 382 -11.83 23.24 -15.10
CA ARG A 382 -12.29 21.84 -15.19
C ARG A 382 -11.86 21.00 -13.99
N THR A 383 -11.80 21.60 -12.81
CA THR A 383 -11.40 20.89 -11.60
C THR A 383 -12.58 20.17 -10.97
N HIS A 384 -12.52 18.85 -10.91
CA HIS A 384 -13.54 18.01 -10.30
C HIS A 384 -12.95 16.65 -9.88
N PRO A 385 -13.58 15.93 -8.94
CA PRO A 385 -13.19 14.55 -8.64
C PRO A 385 -13.38 13.64 -9.85
N SER A 386 -12.61 12.56 -9.96
CA SER A 386 -12.85 11.54 -10.99
C SER A 386 -14.28 11.01 -10.88
N MET A 387 -14.96 10.86 -12.02
CA MET A 387 -16.35 10.39 -12.10
C MET A 387 -16.49 8.90 -11.76
N SER A 388 -15.44 8.12 -12.00
CA SER A 388 -15.36 6.70 -11.66
C SER A 388 -14.14 6.48 -10.78
N THR A 389 -14.30 5.69 -9.72
CA THR A 389 -13.25 5.30 -8.79
C THR A 389 -13.50 3.88 -8.30
N SER A 390 -12.48 3.26 -7.69
CA SER A 390 -12.64 1.99 -6.99
C SER A 390 -13.49 2.19 -5.72
N GLY A 391 -14.27 1.19 -5.33
CA GLY A 391 -15.08 1.22 -4.10
C GLY A 391 -14.22 1.27 -2.84
N GLY A 392 -13.80 0.10 -2.35
CA GLY A 392 -12.89 -0.03 -1.21
C GLY A 392 -11.47 -0.43 -1.63
N GLY A 393 -10.50 -0.14 -0.77
CA GLY A 393 -9.13 -0.65 -0.87
C GLY A 393 -8.86 -1.83 0.06
N GLY A 394 -9.93 -2.44 0.60
CA GLY A 394 -9.94 -3.40 1.70
C GLY A 394 -9.90 -2.75 3.09
N TYR A 395 -9.94 -3.58 4.11
CA TYR A 395 -10.01 -3.20 5.53
C TYR A 395 -8.75 -3.64 6.26
N LEU A 396 -8.42 -2.93 7.35
CA LEU A 396 -7.29 -3.23 8.21
C LEU A 396 -7.78 -3.48 9.63
N LEU A 397 -7.29 -4.55 10.25
CA LEU A 397 -7.38 -4.79 11.68
C LEU A 397 -5.98 -4.58 12.27
N HIS A 398 -5.84 -3.60 13.15
CA HIS A 398 -4.59 -3.29 13.84
C HIS A 398 -4.74 -3.51 15.35
N ALA A 399 -3.70 -4.08 15.97
CA ALA A 399 -3.59 -4.23 17.42
C ALA A 399 -2.12 -4.22 17.85
N THR A 400 -1.86 -4.01 19.14
CA THR A 400 -0.52 -4.15 19.73
C THR A 400 -0.44 -5.45 20.53
N HIS A 401 0.58 -6.26 20.27
CA HIS A 401 0.85 -7.45 21.06
C HIS A 401 1.38 -7.05 22.44
N ILE A 402 0.75 -7.59 23.49
CA ILE A 402 1.22 -7.48 24.87
C ILE A 402 1.60 -8.85 25.42
N ILE A 403 2.67 -8.87 26.22
CA ILE A 403 3.06 -10.04 27.01
C ILE A 403 2.42 -9.85 28.39
N ILE A 404 1.70 -10.88 28.84
CA ILE A 404 1.16 -10.91 30.19
C ILE A 404 2.10 -11.73 31.03
N ASP A 405 2.49 -11.14 32.15
CA ASP A 405 3.14 -11.87 33.22
C ASP A 405 2.04 -12.42 34.14
N ASP A 406 1.76 -13.72 34.02
CA ASP A 406 0.76 -14.40 34.84
C ASP A 406 1.15 -14.44 36.34
N SER A 407 2.38 -14.06 36.69
CA SER A 407 2.82 -13.92 38.08
C SER A 407 2.40 -12.59 38.72
N LEU A 408 2.04 -11.58 37.91
CA LEU A 408 1.59 -10.28 38.41
C LEU A 408 0.08 -10.30 38.69
N PRO A 409 -0.39 -9.70 39.79
CA PRO A 409 -1.82 -9.63 40.09
C PRO A 409 -2.55 -8.83 39.01
N ASN A 410 -3.68 -9.36 38.53
CA ASN A 410 -4.53 -8.66 37.58
C ASN A 410 -4.92 -7.29 38.15
N PRO A 411 -4.56 -6.17 37.50
CA PRO A 411 -4.91 -4.85 38.00
C PRO A 411 -6.43 -4.71 38.04
N ILE A 412 -6.98 -4.50 39.24
CA ILE A 412 -8.40 -4.25 39.44
C ILE A 412 -8.74 -2.93 38.71
N PRO A 413 -9.69 -2.92 37.76
CA PRO A 413 -10.09 -1.71 37.07
C PRO A 413 -10.49 -0.60 38.05
N SER A 414 -10.13 0.64 37.75
CA SER A 414 -10.38 1.80 38.63
C SER A 414 -11.85 1.96 39.03
N TYR A 415 -12.79 1.59 38.16
CA TYR A 415 -14.23 1.62 38.46
C TYR A 415 -14.66 0.53 39.47
N MET A 416 -13.96 -0.60 39.54
CA MET A 416 -14.19 -1.62 40.58
C MET A 416 -13.62 -1.18 41.93
N LYS A 417 -12.46 -0.51 41.93
CA LYS A 417 -11.90 0.10 43.15
C LYS A 417 -12.84 1.14 43.76
N GLN A 418 -13.55 1.93 42.94
CA GLN A 418 -14.54 2.89 43.42
C GLN A 418 -15.76 2.23 44.05
N LYS A 419 -16.21 1.06 43.55
CA LYS A 419 -17.30 0.29 44.16
C LYS A 419 -16.89 -0.35 45.48
N GLU A 420 -15.68 -0.87 45.59
CA GLU A 420 -15.15 -1.40 46.86
C GLU A 420 -15.00 -0.30 47.90
N GLN A 421 -14.49 0.88 47.53
CA GLN A 421 -14.39 2.03 48.44
C GLN A 421 -15.77 2.50 48.91
N LYS A 422 -16.78 2.57 48.02
CA LYS A 422 -18.17 2.88 48.42
C LYS A 422 -18.78 1.83 49.34
N GLY A 423 -18.61 0.54 49.04
CA GLY A 423 -19.10 -0.54 49.91
C GLY A 423 -18.38 -0.62 51.26
N THR A 424 -17.14 -0.13 51.34
CA THR A 424 -16.40 -0.03 52.62
C THR A 424 -16.85 1.18 53.43
N LEU A 425 -17.15 2.32 52.78
CA LEU A 425 -17.75 3.51 53.41
C LEU A 425 -19.16 3.25 53.96
N GLU A 426 -19.98 2.48 53.24
CA GLU A 426 -21.32 2.08 53.70
C GLU A 426 -21.27 1.15 54.91
N LYS A 427 -20.29 0.23 54.98
CA LYS A 427 -20.07 -0.64 56.14
C LYS A 427 -19.53 0.08 57.37
N VAL A 428 -18.67 1.09 57.17
CA VAL A 428 -18.18 1.94 58.26
C VAL A 428 -19.31 2.81 58.83
N ASN A 429 -20.19 3.34 57.98
CA ASN A 429 -21.36 4.10 58.43
C ASN A 429 -22.36 3.20 59.18
N GLN A 430 -22.58 1.96 58.75
CA GLN A 430 -23.41 1.00 59.49
C GLN A 430 -22.84 0.60 60.86
N SER A 431 -21.52 0.66 61.07
CA SER A 431 -20.92 0.38 62.39
C SER A 431 -20.90 1.61 63.32
N CYS A 432 -21.24 2.80 62.81
CA CYS A 432 -21.25 4.03 63.60
C CYS A 432 -22.64 4.38 64.16
N ASP A 433 -23.71 3.72 63.70
CA ASP A 433 -25.08 3.97 64.14
C ASP A 433 -25.49 3.20 65.42
N ASP A 434 -24.62 2.34 65.99
CA ASP A 434 -24.92 1.49 67.15
C ASP A 434 -24.30 1.93 68.50
N ASN A 435 -23.83 3.17 68.62
CA ASN A 435 -23.34 3.71 69.90
C ASN A 435 -24.17 4.90 70.41
N THR A 436 -25.11 4.60 71.31
CA THR A 436 -25.79 5.55 72.19
C THR A 436 -24.79 6.26 73.09
N ILE A 437 -24.61 7.57 72.91
CA ILE A 437 -23.91 8.43 73.88
C ILE A 437 -24.84 9.56 74.31
N THR A 438 -25.17 9.53 75.60
CA THR A 438 -25.94 10.50 76.37
C THR A 438 -25.24 11.87 76.40
N LEU A 439 -26.02 12.91 76.13
CA LEU A 439 -25.65 14.33 76.26
C LEU A 439 -25.40 14.70 77.73
N THR A 440 -24.24 15.27 78.03
CA THR A 440 -24.07 16.23 79.13
C THR A 440 -23.24 17.42 78.64
N ASP A 441 -23.78 18.61 78.86
CA ASP A 441 -23.19 19.91 78.56
C ASP A 441 -21.87 20.14 79.31
N GLN A 442 -20.90 20.80 78.67
CA GLN A 442 -20.25 22.03 79.16
C GLN A 442 -19.12 22.53 78.23
N ASN A 443 -19.15 23.84 78.01
CA ASN A 443 -18.02 24.78 77.83
C ASN A 443 -17.25 24.90 76.50
N SER A 444 -17.51 26.05 75.86
CA SER A 444 -16.58 27.14 75.48
C SER A 444 -15.49 26.94 74.42
N MET A 445 -15.58 27.81 73.40
CA MET A 445 -14.51 28.57 72.73
C MET A 445 -13.22 27.83 72.33
N ASN A 446 -12.97 27.74 71.01
CA ASN A 446 -12.00 28.63 70.41
C ASN A 446 -12.08 28.66 68.87
N ILE A 447 -11.96 29.89 68.38
CA ILE A 447 -11.77 30.29 67.00
C ILE A 447 -10.33 29.92 66.61
N ASP A 448 -10.13 29.43 65.39
CA ASP A 448 -8.96 29.84 64.61
C ASP A 448 -9.32 29.86 63.12
N GLU A 449 -9.48 31.09 62.64
CA GLU A 449 -9.46 31.45 61.24
C GLU A 449 -8.05 31.27 60.70
N ASN A 450 -7.91 30.61 59.54
CA ASN A 450 -6.96 31.05 58.52
C ASN A 450 -7.41 30.58 57.13
N ASN A 451 -8.04 31.53 56.43
CA ASN A 451 -7.81 31.93 55.03
C ASN A 451 -6.69 31.15 54.29
N VAL A 452 -6.81 30.78 53.01
CA VAL A 452 -7.00 31.63 51.81
C VAL A 452 -7.48 30.68 50.68
N LYS A 453 -8.67 30.87 50.08
CA LYS A 453 -8.92 31.54 48.78
C LYS A 453 -8.05 30.96 47.63
N ILE A 454 -8.54 30.56 46.44
CA ILE A 454 -9.41 31.30 45.53
C ILE A 454 -9.70 30.44 44.26
N LEU A 455 -10.94 30.57 43.77
CA LEU A 455 -11.48 30.45 42.40
C LEU A 455 -11.36 29.15 41.59
N ASN A 456 -12.53 28.57 41.25
CA ASN A 456 -13.16 28.90 39.97
C ASN A 456 -14.70 28.86 40.09
N GLN A 457 -15.31 30.01 39.81
CA GLN A 457 -16.75 30.20 39.60
C GLN A 457 -17.13 29.86 38.16
N ASN A 458 -18.35 29.36 38.02
CA ASN A 458 -19.40 29.72 37.05
C ASN A 458 -20.30 28.47 36.91
N ASP A 459 -21.32 28.33 37.76
CA ASP A 459 -22.67 28.89 37.59
C ASP A 459 -23.28 28.65 36.20
N THR A 460 -24.28 27.77 36.17
CA THR A 460 -25.65 28.07 35.69
C THR A 460 -26.61 26.97 36.18
N THR A 461 -27.41 27.32 37.21
CA THR A 461 -28.88 27.16 37.33
C THR A 461 -29.54 25.98 36.61
N GLU A 462 -30.04 24.97 37.33
CA GLU A 462 -31.43 24.88 37.86
C GLU A 462 -32.50 24.98 36.76
N ALA A 463 -33.15 23.89 36.36
CA ALA A 463 -34.20 23.11 37.05
C ALA A 463 -35.60 23.50 36.52
N ASN A 464 -36.33 22.49 36.04
CA ASN A 464 -37.76 22.22 36.30
C ASN A 464 -38.33 21.30 35.21
N LEU A 465 -38.66 20.05 35.59
CA LEU A 465 -40.03 19.53 35.85
C LEU A 465 -40.62 18.93 34.56
N ASN A 466 -41.40 17.85 34.53
CA ASN A 466 -41.74 16.71 35.39
C ASN A 466 -42.77 15.90 34.53
N ILE A 467 -43.12 14.69 34.98
CA ILE A 467 -44.38 13.95 34.69
C ILE A 467 -44.35 12.86 33.59
N ASN A 468 -44.30 11.62 34.12
CA ASN A 468 -45.16 10.43 33.91
C ASN A 468 -45.55 9.91 32.51
N GLY A 469 -45.49 8.59 32.39
CA GLY A 469 -46.28 7.81 31.43
C GLY A 469 -45.77 6.38 31.29
N GLU A 470 -46.35 5.46 32.08
CA GLU A 470 -46.23 4.01 31.89
C GLU A 470 -46.94 3.55 30.60
N GLU A 471 -46.60 2.30 30.22
CA GLU A 471 -47.42 1.34 29.48
C GLU A 471 -47.31 1.19 27.93
N GLU A 472 -47.10 -0.08 27.57
CA GLU A 472 -47.53 -0.81 26.38
C GLU A 472 -46.81 -0.61 25.02
N LEU A 473 -45.93 -1.56 24.70
CA LEU A 473 -45.55 -1.90 23.32
C LEU A 473 -45.68 -3.43 23.12
N HIS A 474 -46.88 -3.86 22.76
CA HIS A 474 -47.15 -5.14 22.12
C HIS A 474 -47.45 -4.90 20.63
N GLN A 475 -46.70 -5.60 19.78
CA GLN A 475 -47.05 -6.13 18.45
C GLN A 475 -47.66 -5.18 17.40
N LEU A 476 -46.99 -5.07 16.23
CA LEU A 476 -47.56 -5.49 14.94
C LEU A 476 -46.58 -5.27 13.76
N ASP A 477 -46.15 -6.40 13.21
CA ASP A 477 -46.10 -6.76 11.79
C ASP A 477 -45.47 -5.85 10.71
N ASN A 478 -44.32 -6.32 10.23
CA ASN A 478 -44.12 -6.87 8.88
C ASN A 478 -45.08 -6.39 7.78
N LYS A 479 -44.57 -5.52 6.89
CA LYS A 479 -44.99 -5.52 5.48
C LYS A 479 -43.81 -5.27 4.54
N LYS A 480 -43.39 -6.36 3.88
CA LYS A 480 -42.58 -6.37 2.66
C LYS A 480 -43.30 -5.62 1.55
N ILE A 481 -42.62 -4.69 0.91
CA ILE A 481 -43.05 -4.10 -0.37
C ILE A 481 -42.29 -4.82 -1.49
N LYS A 482 -43.03 -5.46 -2.39
CA LYS A 482 -42.56 -5.87 -3.72
C LYS A 482 -42.66 -4.65 -4.64
N LEU A 483 -41.63 -4.40 -5.42
CA LEU A 483 -41.63 -3.48 -6.55
C LEU A 483 -41.72 -4.34 -7.83
N ASP A 484 -42.71 -4.03 -8.66
CA ASP A 484 -42.81 -4.43 -10.06
C ASP A 484 -41.85 -3.63 -10.93
#